data_AF-A0A0X3Q6P6-F1
#
_entry.id   AF-A0A0X3Q6P6-F1
#
_cell.length_a   1.000
_cell.length_b   1.000
_cell.length_c   1.000
_cell.angle_alpha   90.00
_cell.angle_beta   90.00
_cell.angle_gamma   90.00
#
_symmetry.space_group_name_H-M   'P 1'
#
loop_
_entity.id
_entity.type
_entity.pdbx_description
1 polymer ?
#
loop_
_entity_poly.entity_id
_entity_poly.type
_entity_poly.pdbx_seq_one_letter_code
_entity_poly.pdbx_strand_id
1 'polypeptide(L)'
;MMNEQIEVLKCNMESRLKVFFGNLEKFAARWYQLRPSTDLLHSGDRRQCLEAVQVIRSRKEEFGEMEETLNGLVQDCKHFDISPPNCSLAEELRNNFVELETMWSVYEKFALELEELSKEDWISFRSRTYVFEEFLSRWFDQLRNEKPTSITALLMKEIDQYKELVPALKWVRGEALSTDHWIELFRLVGLPRTMLLENLTFGDILSVAPAVMAQADNLKNLIQRAQAEVLVREALQELDVWGAGAVFSLTPYVDSRKQRVPLITDWKNVVTQVGDNQALLASLQGSPYFGSFADRANAWGQRLADLDACLLGIQAVQRRWVYLEPIFGSGALTREAGRFNRVDLEFRSLLASIEQDNRVVSLVNGRRGNELRDKLTTMQDQLSRCQRALNDFLEEKRNLFPRFYFLGDDDLLEILGQSSNPNVIQAHLRKLFQAVHNVIIESPDSGSTQKKPDNQADSVTITEICSSDGERVPLKHPILVANESEKWLSSLESEMRATLSLLLSECLNDRVNPSIYPGQILALREAIQFSIKAEKAITTGCN
;
A
#
# COMPACT_ATOMS: atom_id res chain seq x y z
N MET A 1 -81.55 -70.42 -23.42
CA MET A 1 -81.29 -69.01 -23.05
C MET A 1 -80.08 -68.81 -22.17
N MET A 2 -80.04 -69.19 -20.88
CA MET A 2 -78.86 -68.90 -20.02
C MET A 2 -77.59 -69.68 -20.44
N ASN A 3 -77.72 -70.96 -20.84
CA ASN A 3 -76.58 -71.77 -21.29
C ASN A 3 -76.04 -71.38 -22.68
N GLU A 4 -76.89 -70.98 -23.63
CA GLU A 4 -76.44 -70.48 -24.96
C GLU A 4 -75.70 -69.14 -24.83
N GLN A 5 -76.10 -68.27 -23.91
CA GLN A 5 -75.40 -67.01 -23.63
C GLN A 5 -74.02 -67.26 -23.01
N ILE A 6 -73.88 -68.26 -22.14
CA ILE A 6 -72.59 -68.66 -21.55
C ILE A 6 -71.64 -69.19 -22.63
N GLU A 7 -72.14 -69.95 -23.61
CA GLU A 7 -71.33 -70.54 -24.68
C GLU A 7 -70.83 -69.47 -25.68
N VAL A 8 -71.67 -68.49 -26.01
CA VAL A 8 -71.26 -67.31 -26.80
C VAL A 8 -70.22 -66.47 -26.06
N LEU A 9 -70.36 -66.32 -24.72
CA LEU A 9 -69.37 -65.63 -23.89
C LEU A 9 -68.04 -66.39 -23.84
N LYS A 10 -68.05 -67.73 -23.75
CA LYS A 10 -66.85 -68.58 -23.81
C LYS A 10 -66.11 -68.45 -25.16
N CYS A 11 -66.81 -68.53 -26.29
CA CYS A 11 -66.20 -68.32 -27.60
C CYS A 11 -65.64 -66.90 -27.79
N ASN A 12 -66.32 -65.88 -27.23
CA ASN A 12 -65.80 -64.52 -27.22
C ASN A 12 -64.51 -64.42 -26.38
N MET A 13 -64.47 -65.03 -25.20
CA MET A 13 -63.26 -65.08 -24.36
C MET A 13 -62.10 -65.78 -25.04
N GLU A 14 -62.32 -66.93 -25.69
CA GLU A 14 -61.28 -67.62 -26.47
C GLU A 14 -60.75 -66.76 -27.62
N SER A 15 -61.62 -65.99 -28.29
CA SER A 15 -61.20 -65.04 -29.32
C SER A 15 -60.36 -63.88 -28.76
N ARG A 16 -60.75 -63.36 -27.58
CA ARG A 16 -60.01 -62.30 -26.88
C ARG A 16 -58.64 -62.79 -26.42
N LEU A 17 -58.54 -64.01 -25.89
CA LEU A 17 -57.28 -64.64 -25.52
C LEU A 17 -56.35 -64.80 -26.73
N LYS A 18 -56.87 -65.29 -27.85
CA LYS A 18 -56.09 -65.48 -29.09
C LYS A 18 -55.55 -64.15 -29.64
N VAL A 19 -56.35 -63.08 -29.60
CA VAL A 19 -55.92 -61.73 -29.99
C VAL A 19 -54.86 -61.19 -29.02
N PHE A 20 -55.06 -61.37 -27.72
CA PHE A 20 -54.11 -60.93 -26.70
C PHE A 20 -52.75 -61.61 -26.86
N PHE A 21 -52.70 -62.95 -26.93
CA PHE A 21 -51.44 -63.68 -27.10
C PHE A 21 -50.76 -63.38 -28.44
N GLY A 22 -51.53 -63.18 -29.52
CA GLY A 22 -50.96 -62.72 -30.80
C GLY A 22 -50.36 -61.31 -30.73
N ASN A 23 -50.86 -60.43 -29.86
CA ASN A 23 -50.26 -59.12 -29.61
C ASN A 23 -49.04 -59.24 -28.68
N LEU A 24 -49.08 -60.12 -27.68
CA LEU A 24 -47.97 -60.41 -26.78
C LEU A 24 -46.76 -60.98 -27.55
N GLU A 25 -46.98 -61.89 -28.51
CA GLU A 25 -45.92 -62.43 -29.37
C GLU A 25 -45.28 -61.36 -30.25
N LYS A 26 -46.09 -60.46 -30.84
CA LYS A 26 -45.57 -59.33 -31.62
C LYS A 26 -44.76 -58.37 -30.76
N PHE A 27 -45.22 -58.10 -29.54
CA PHE A 27 -44.51 -57.29 -28.58
C PHE A 27 -43.17 -57.95 -28.18
N ALA A 28 -43.19 -59.24 -27.85
CA ALA A 28 -41.99 -60.01 -27.52
C ALA A 28 -40.95 -59.97 -28.65
N ALA A 29 -41.38 -60.24 -29.89
CA ALA A 29 -40.51 -60.23 -31.05
C ALA A 29 -39.87 -58.84 -31.28
N ARG A 30 -40.66 -57.77 -31.15
CA ARG A 30 -40.16 -56.39 -31.27
C ARG A 30 -39.20 -56.04 -30.13
N TRP A 31 -39.49 -56.47 -28.90
CA TRP A 31 -38.63 -56.25 -27.75
C TRP A 31 -37.28 -56.93 -27.92
N TYR A 32 -37.23 -58.23 -28.24
CA TYR A 32 -35.95 -58.93 -28.41
C TYR A 32 -35.11 -58.40 -29.59
N GLN A 33 -35.74 -57.81 -30.61
CA GLN A 33 -35.04 -57.15 -31.72
C GLN A 33 -34.48 -55.77 -31.36
N LEU A 34 -35.19 -54.99 -30.55
CA LEU A 34 -34.88 -53.57 -30.29
C LEU A 34 -34.38 -53.29 -28.87
N ARG A 35 -34.32 -54.31 -28.01
CA ARG A 35 -33.81 -54.12 -26.64
C ARG A 35 -32.38 -53.59 -26.69
N PRO A 36 -32.02 -52.64 -25.81
CA PRO A 36 -30.65 -52.17 -25.72
C PRO A 36 -29.69 -53.34 -25.52
N SER A 37 -28.72 -53.49 -26.43
CA SER A 37 -27.67 -54.50 -26.26
C SER A 37 -26.71 -54.04 -25.17
N THR A 38 -26.15 -54.99 -24.44
CA THR A 38 -24.98 -54.74 -23.58
C THR A 38 -23.78 -54.24 -24.38
N ASP A 39 -23.76 -54.38 -25.71
CA ASP A 39 -22.71 -53.82 -26.56
C ASP A 39 -22.70 -52.28 -26.56
N LEU A 40 -23.85 -51.65 -26.26
CA LEU A 40 -23.96 -50.19 -26.10
C LEU A 40 -23.03 -49.69 -24.99
N LEU A 41 -22.77 -50.52 -23.97
CA LEU A 41 -21.88 -50.21 -22.85
C LEU A 41 -20.42 -50.02 -23.30
N HIS A 42 -20.02 -50.62 -24.44
CA HIS A 42 -18.68 -50.48 -24.99
C HIS A 42 -18.48 -49.18 -25.78
N SER A 43 -19.56 -48.47 -26.12
CA SER A 43 -19.47 -47.17 -26.81
C SER A 43 -18.92 -46.06 -25.92
N GLY A 44 -19.01 -46.21 -24.59
CA GLY A 44 -18.63 -45.18 -23.63
C GLY A 44 -19.52 -43.93 -23.63
N ASP A 45 -20.59 -43.90 -24.45
CA ASP A 45 -21.51 -42.77 -24.52
C ASP A 45 -22.56 -42.85 -23.40
N ARG A 46 -22.33 -42.08 -22.33
CA ARG A 46 -23.20 -42.02 -21.15
C ARG A 46 -24.62 -41.58 -21.49
N ARG A 47 -24.78 -40.70 -22.49
CA ARG A 47 -26.11 -40.23 -22.91
C ARG A 47 -26.91 -41.37 -23.53
N GLN A 48 -26.30 -42.14 -24.44
CA GLN A 48 -26.96 -43.30 -25.04
C GLN A 48 -27.29 -44.37 -24.00
N CYS A 49 -26.43 -44.58 -23.00
CA CYS A 49 -26.69 -45.49 -21.91
C CYS A 49 -27.89 -45.06 -21.04
N LEU A 50 -28.05 -43.75 -20.77
CA LEU A 50 -29.23 -43.22 -20.07
C LEU A 50 -30.51 -43.28 -20.92
N GLU A 51 -30.41 -43.02 -22.23
CA GLU A 51 -31.54 -43.21 -23.15
C GLU A 51 -31.99 -44.68 -23.19
N ALA A 52 -31.05 -45.63 -23.14
CA ALA A 52 -31.36 -47.06 -23.03
C ALA A 52 -32.14 -47.41 -21.75
N VAL A 53 -31.80 -46.81 -20.61
CA VAL A 53 -32.56 -46.97 -19.35
C VAL A 53 -34.00 -46.48 -19.52
N GLN A 54 -34.19 -45.31 -20.15
CA GLN A 54 -35.52 -44.77 -20.41
C GLN A 54 -36.35 -45.66 -21.35
N VAL A 55 -35.73 -46.22 -22.38
CA VAL A 55 -36.39 -47.18 -23.30
C VAL A 55 -36.83 -48.44 -22.55
N ILE A 56 -35.99 -48.98 -21.67
CA ILE A 56 -36.34 -50.15 -20.85
C ILE A 56 -37.53 -49.83 -19.93
N ARG A 57 -37.53 -48.66 -19.27
CA ARG A 57 -38.62 -48.21 -18.39
C ARG A 57 -39.93 -48.06 -19.14
N SER A 58 -39.93 -47.33 -20.26
CA SER A 58 -41.12 -47.12 -21.09
C SER A 58 -41.69 -48.44 -21.63
N ARG A 59 -40.83 -49.36 -22.09
CA ARG A 59 -41.28 -50.68 -22.58
C ARG A 59 -41.81 -51.58 -21.46
N LYS A 60 -41.28 -51.45 -20.24
CA LYS A 60 -41.81 -52.15 -19.07
C LYS A 60 -43.19 -51.61 -18.68
N GLU A 61 -43.43 -50.31 -18.76
CA GLU A 61 -44.75 -49.72 -18.52
C GLU A 61 -45.78 -50.22 -19.53
N GLU A 62 -45.45 -50.22 -20.84
CA GLU A 62 -46.28 -50.81 -21.89
C GLU A 62 -46.58 -52.30 -21.61
N PHE A 63 -45.57 -53.06 -21.15
CA PHE A 63 -45.76 -54.45 -20.75
C PHE A 63 -46.68 -54.58 -19.52
N GLY A 64 -46.57 -53.70 -18.54
CA GLY A 64 -47.43 -53.66 -17.35
C GLY A 64 -48.92 -53.51 -17.69
N GLU A 65 -49.28 -52.67 -18.67
CA GLU A 65 -50.66 -52.54 -19.15
C GLU A 65 -51.18 -53.86 -19.78
N MET A 66 -50.31 -54.58 -20.50
CA MET A 66 -50.63 -55.91 -21.01
C MET A 66 -50.76 -56.94 -19.89
N GLU A 67 -49.97 -56.85 -18.82
CA GLU A 67 -50.08 -57.72 -17.65
C GLU A 67 -51.38 -57.49 -16.87
N GLU A 68 -51.83 -56.24 -16.70
CA GLU A 68 -53.13 -55.93 -16.12
C GLU A 68 -54.27 -56.53 -16.94
N THR A 69 -54.18 -56.41 -18.26
CA THR A 69 -55.14 -57.01 -19.19
C THR A 69 -55.12 -58.54 -19.09
N LEU A 70 -53.93 -59.16 -19.00
CA LEU A 70 -53.77 -60.61 -18.81
C LEU A 70 -54.37 -61.06 -17.47
N ASN A 71 -54.13 -60.33 -16.39
CA ASN A 71 -54.68 -60.63 -15.07
C ASN A 71 -56.21 -60.57 -15.08
N GLY A 72 -56.80 -59.57 -15.75
CA GLY A 72 -58.24 -59.49 -15.97
C GLY A 72 -58.77 -60.67 -16.77
N LEU A 73 -58.11 -61.04 -17.87
CA LEU A 73 -58.49 -62.21 -18.69
C LEU A 73 -58.36 -63.53 -17.94
N VAL A 74 -57.35 -63.69 -17.07
CA VAL A 74 -57.19 -64.88 -16.22
C VAL A 74 -58.29 -64.95 -15.15
N GLN A 75 -58.69 -63.81 -14.57
CA GLN A 75 -59.83 -63.74 -13.65
C GLN A 75 -61.15 -64.09 -14.36
N ASP A 76 -61.37 -63.57 -15.57
CA ASP A 76 -62.52 -63.92 -16.41
C ASP A 76 -62.52 -65.44 -16.71
N CYS A 77 -61.38 -66.03 -17.07
CA CYS A 77 -61.26 -67.47 -17.32
C CYS A 77 -61.63 -68.33 -16.10
N LYS A 78 -61.22 -67.89 -14.90
CA LYS A 78 -61.60 -68.54 -13.63
C LYS A 78 -63.10 -68.38 -13.33
N HIS A 79 -63.71 -67.27 -13.73
CA HIS A 79 -65.14 -67.04 -13.52
C HIS A 79 -66.04 -67.89 -14.44
N PHE A 80 -65.56 -68.19 -15.65
CA PHE A 80 -66.30 -68.96 -16.67
C PHE A 80 -65.92 -70.45 -16.73
N ASP A 81 -65.10 -70.99 -15.80
CA ASP A 81 -64.55 -72.35 -15.82
C ASP A 81 -63.91 -72.74 -17.17
N ILE A 82 -63.13 -71.81 -17.74
CA ILE A 82 -62.34 -72.03 -18.97
C ILE A 82 -60.92 -72.46 -18.56
N SER A 83 -60.30 -73.37 -19.32
CA SER A 83 -58.92 -73.79 -19.05
C SER A 83 -57.97 -72.59 -18.98
N PRO A 84 -57.07 -72.53 -17.99
CA PRO A 84 -56.21 -71.38 -17.80
C PRO A 84 -55.31 -71.17 -19.03
N PRO A 85 -55.12 -69.91 -19.47
CA PRO A 85 -54.25 -69.62 -20.60
C PRO A 85 -52.78 -69.93 -20.27
N ASN A 86 -51.98 -70.27 -21.29
CA ASN A 86 -50.54 -70.47 -21.12
C ASN A 86 -49.83 -69.11 -20.95
N CYS A 87 -49.36 -68.81 -19.75
CA CYS A 87 -48.70 -67.56 -19.41
C CYS A 87 -47.16 -67.60 -19.50
N SER A 88 -46.55 -68.68 -20.01
CA SER A 88 -45.09 -68.86 -20.00
C SER A 88 -44.33 -67.70 -20.66
N LEU A 89 -44.80 -67.22 -21.81
CA LEU A 89 -44.18 -66.10 -22.53
C LEU A 89 -44.26 -64.78 -21.74
N ALA A 90 -45.37 -64.55 -21.02
CA ALA A 90 -45.53 -63.38 -20.16
C ALA A 90 -44.60 -63.46 -18.94
N GLU A 91 -44.46 -64.64 -18.35
CA GLU A 91 -43.53 -64.87 -17.22
C GLU A 91 -42.06 -64.71 -17.65
N GLU A 92 -41.68 -65.21 -18.83
CA GLU A 92 -40.35 -65.02 -19.41
C GLU A 92 -40.03 -63.55 -19.69
N LEU A 93 -40.98 -62.80 -20.28
CA LEU A 93 -40.84 -61.36 -20.50
C LEU A 93 -40.74 -60.58 -19.19
N ARG A 94 -41.60 -60.90 -18.20
CA ARG A 94 -41.57 -60.29 -16.87
C ARG A 94 -40.20 -60.48 -16.22
N ASN A 95 -39.68 -61.70 -16.21
CA ASN A 95 -38.37 -61.99 -15.65
C ASN A 95 -37.26 -61.24 -16.40
N ASN A 96 -37.33 -61.16 -17.74
CA ASN A 96 -36.36 -60.41 -18.54
C ASN A 96 -36.37 -58.90 -18.25
N PHE A 97 -37.54 -58.28 -18.13
CA PHE A 97 -37.64 -56.86 -17.77
C PHE A 97 -37.13 -56.60 -16.35
N VAL A 98 -37.46 -57.44 -15.38
CA VAL A 98 -36.98 -57.33 -14.00
C VAL A 98 -35.46 -57.45 -13.94
N GLU A 99 -34.87 -58.41 -14.66
CA GLU A 99 -33.42 -58.58 -14.73
C GLU A 99 -32.71 -57.37 -15.36
N LEU A 100 -33.22 -56.88 -16.51
CA LEU A 100 -32.64 -55.74 -17.20
C LEU A 100 -32.79 -54.45 -16.39
N GLU A 101 -33.95 -54.19 -15.83
CA GLU A 101 -34.17 -53.01 -14.98
C GLU A 101 -33.27 -53.04 -13.74
N THR A 102 -33.15 -54.19 -13.07
CA THR A 102 -32.26 -54.33 -11.91
C THR A 102 -30.83 -54.00 -12.31
N MET A 103 -30.34 -54.56 -13.43
CA MET A 103 -28.99 -54.34 -13.93
C MET A 103 -28.74 -52.87 -14.33
N TRP A 104 -29.63 -52.29 -15.13
CA TRP A 104 -29.50 -50.93 -15.66
C TRP A 104 -29.77 -49.85 -14.61
N SER A 105 -30.55 -50.15 -13.56
CA SER A 105 -30.76 -49.22 -12.43
C SER A 105 -29.47 -48.91 -11.68
N VAL A 106 -28.52 -49.85 -11.62
CA VAL A 106 -27.19 -49.64 -11.01
C VAL A 106 -26.41 -48.59 -11.81
N TYR A 107 -26.44 -48.70 -13.14
CA TYR A 107 -25.82 -47.72 -14.03
C TYR A 107 -26.47 -46.34 -13.91
N GLU A 108 -27.80 -46.27 -13.94
CA GLU A 108 -28.55 -45.01 -13.83
C GLU A 108 -28.22 -44.28 -12.53
N LYS A 109 -28.21 -45.00 -11.40
CA LYS A 109 -27.85 -44.41 -10.09
C LYS A 109 -26.42 -43.86 -10.08
N PHE A 110 -25.45 -44.62 -10.57
CA PHE A 110 -24.05 -44.16 -10.66
C PHE A 110 -23.93 -42.93 -11.55
N ALA A 111 -24.56 -42.96 -12.73
CA ALA A 111 -24.49 -41.88 -13.71
C ALA A 111 -25.14 -40.59 -13.19
N LEU A 112 -26.30 -40.67 -12.52
CA LEU A 112 -26.98 -39.52 -11.94
C LEU A 112 -26.16 -38.90 -10.80
N GLU A 113 -25.65 -39.71 -9.87
CA GLU A 113 -24.82 -39.20 -8.78
C GLU A 113 -23.52 -38.57 -9.29
N LEU A 114 -22.90 -39.14 -10.32
CA LEU A 114 -21.72 -38.57 -10.96
C LEU A 114 -22.06 -37.27 -11.73
N GLU A 115 -23.22 -37.18 -12.36
CA GLU A 115 -23.69 -35.97 -13.05
C GLU A 115 -23.91 -34.83 -12.05
N GLU A 116 -24.49 -35.11 -10.89
CA GLU A 116 -24.66 -34.11 -9.83
C GLU A 116 -23.31 -33.55 -9.34
N LEU A 117 -22.30 -34.41 -9.15
CA LEU A 117 -20.93 -33.96 -8.85
C LEU A 117 -20.33 -33.16 -10.02
N SER A 118 -20.61 -33.55 -11.26
CA SER A 118 -20.05 -32.92 -12.46
C SER A 118 -20.56 -31.51 -12.69
N LYS A 119 -21.77 -31.18 -12.22
CA LYS A 119 -22.38 -29.85 -12.34
C LYS A 119 -21.77 -28.82 -11.39
N GLU A 120 -21.03 -29.24 -10.36
CA GLU A 120 -20.44 -28.32 -9.40
C GLU A 120 -19.32 -27.46 -10.02
N ASP A 121 -19.32 -26.17 -9.70
CA ASP A 121 -18.26 -25.25 -10.10
C ASP A 121 -16.89 -25.69 -9.55
N TRP A 122 -15.87 -25.70 -10.41
CA TRP A 122 -14.53 -26.14 -10.06
C TRP A 122 -13.92 -25.29 -8.94
N ILE A 123 -14.21 -23.99 -8.90
CA ILE A 123 -13.71 -23.08 -7.84
C ILE A 123 -14.14 -23.57 -6.45
N SER A 124 -15.37 -24.07 -6.33
CA SER A 124 -15.98 -24.57 -5.09
C SER A 124 -15.64 -26.04 -4.84
N PHE A 125 -15.47 -26.82 -5.90
CA PHE A 125 -15.20 -28.26 -5.83
C PHE A 125 -13.71 -28.57 -5.58
N ARG A 126 -12.78 -27.76 -6.09
CA ARG A 126 -11.33 -28.02 -6.01
C ARG A 126 -10.81 -28.16 -4.57
N SER A 127 -11.43 -27.51 -3.59
CA SER A 127 -11.08 -27.66 -2.16
C SER A 127 -11.63 -28.96 -1.54
N ARG A 128 -12.63 -29.58 -2.17
CA ARG A 128 -13.39 -30.75 -1.71
C ARG A 128 -13.20 -32.00 -2.58
N THR A 129 -12.05 -32.15 -3.23
CA THR A 129 -11.76 -33.31 -4.09
C THR A 129 -11.87 -34.68 -3.38
N TYR A 130 -11.80 -34.71 -2.05
CA TYR A 130 -12.03 -35.92 -1.24
C TYR A 130 -13.46 -36.46 -1.38
N VAL A 131 -14.46 -35.60 -1.68
CA VAL A 131 -15.85 -36.03 -1.91
C VAL A 131 -15.93 -36.98 -3.12
N PHE A 132 -15.11 -36.73 -4.14
CA PHE A 132 -15.02 -37.62 -5.29
C PHE A 132 -14.37 -38.96 -4.92
N GLU A 133 -13.34 -38.94 -4.09
CA GLU A 133 -12.67 -40.16 -3.62
C GLU A 133 -13.59 -41.04 -2.74
N GLU A 134 -14.39 -40.41 -1.86
CA GLU A 134 -15.44 -41.07 -1.07
C GLU A 134 -16.53 -41.66 -1.97
N PHE A 135 -16.97 -40.91 -3.00
CA PHE A 135 -17.90 -41.39 -4.02
C PHE A 135 -17.37 -42.65 -4.72
N LEU A 136 -16.13 -42.63 -5.21
CA LEU A 136 -15.50 -43.77 -5.88
C LEU A 136 -15.35 -44.97 -4.96
N SER A 137 -14.97 -44.74 -3.70
CA SER A 137 -14.79 -45.80 -2.70
C SER A 137 -16.12 -46.48 -2.35
N ARG A 138 -17.17 -45.68 -2.09
CA ARG A 138 -18.52 -46.18 -1.82
C ARG A 138 -19.04 -47.03 -2.98
N TRP A 139 -18.90 -46.55 -4.21
CA TRP A 139 -19.37 -47.28 -5.39
C TRP A 139 -18.54 -48.54 -5.67
N PHE A 140 -17.24 -48.51 -5.43
CA PHE A 140 -16.38 -49.70 -5.55
C PHE A 140 -16.82 -50.82 -4.59
N ASP A 141 -17.08 -50.49 -3.33
CA ASP A 141 -17.53 -51.47 -2.33
C ASP A 141 -18.95 -51.98 -2.64
N GLN A 142 -19.84 -51.11 -3.10
CA GLN A 142 -21.19 -51.48 -3.50
C GLN A 142 -21.16 -52.47 -4.68
N LEU A 143 -20.40 -52.17 -5.75
CA LEU A 143 -20.31 -53.02 -6.94
C LEU A 143 -19.62 -54.37 -6.67
N ARG A 144 -18.73 -54.42 -5.68
CA ARG A 144 -18.06 -55.67 -5.25
C ARG A 144 -19.02 -56.65 -4.58
N ASN A 145 -20.06 -56.15 -3.92
CA ASN A 145 -21.08 -56.95 -3.24
C ASN A 145 -22.24 -57.36 -4.17
N GLU A 146 -22.31 -56.78 -5.37
CA GLU A 146 -23.33 -57.06 -6.38
C GLU A 146 -22.96 -58.25 -7.28
N LYS A 147 -23.95 -58.81 -7.99
CA LYS A 147 -23.71 -59.89 -8.95
C LYS A 147 -22.85 -59.39 -10.13
N PRO A 148 -21.83 -60.14 -10.58
CA PRO A 148 -21.00 -59.73 -11.70
C PRO A 148 -21.82 -59.73 -13.00
N THR A 149 -21.98 -58.54 -13.58
CA THR A 149 -22.66 -58.30 -14.86
C THR A 149 -21.77 -57.43 -15.76
N SER A 150 -22.12 -57.31 -17.04
CA SER A 150 -21.39 -56.42 -17.96
C SER A 150 -21.38 -54.97 -17.49
N ILE A 151 -22.45 -54.52 -16.80
CA ILE A 151 -22.56 -53.17 -16.22
C ILE A 151 -21.62 -53.00 -15.03
N THR A 152 -21.62 -53.95 -14.08
CA THR A 152 -20.73 -53.83 -12.91
C THR A 152 -19.26 -53.87 -13.32
N ALA A 153 -18.90 -54.67 -14.32
CA ALA A 153 -17.53 -54.71 -14.85
C ALA A 153 -17.13 -53.39 -15.54
N LEU A 154 -18.03 -52.77 -16.31
CA LEU A 154 -17.79 -51.46 -16.92
C LEU A 154 -17.60 -50.39 -15.85
N LEU A 155 -18.52 -50.29 -14.90
CA LEU A 155 -18.46 -49.29 -13.83
C LEU A 155 -17.20 -49.48 -12.97
N MET A 156 -16.79 -50.72 -12.69
CA MET A 156 -15.55 -50.98 -11.95
C MET A 156 -14.33 -50.46 -12.72
N LYS A 157 -14.27 -50.68 -14.03
CA LYS A 157 -13.21 -50.15 -14.90
C LYS A 157 -13.20 -48.61 -14.92
N GLU A 158 -14.37 -47.99 -14.99
CA GLU A 158 -14.50 -46.53 -14.96
C GLU A 158 -14.07 -45.95 -13.60
N ILE A 159 -14.46 -46.60 -12.49
CA ILE A 159 -14.02 -46.22 -11.14
C ILE A 159 -12.50 -46.35 -11.01
N ASP A 160 -11.89 -47.41 -11.53
CA ASP A 160 -10.44 -47.58 -11.49
C ASP A 160 -9.71 -46.47 -12.27
N GLN A 161 -10.22 -46.06 -13.44
CA GLN A 161 -9.69 -44.92 -14.19
C GLN A 161 -9.81 -43.61 -13.41
N TYR A 162 -10.93 -43.37 -12.74
CA TYR A 162 -11.09 -42.19 -11.90
C TYR A 162 -10.22 -42.23 -10.64
N LYS A 163 -9.95 -43.41 -10.07
CA LYS A 163 -9.00 -43.56 -8.96
C LYS A 163 -7.58 -43.22 -9.37
N GLU A 164 -7.18 -43.50 -10.61
CA GLU A 164 -5.89 -43.04 -11.16
C GLU A 164 -5.82 -41.52 -11.35
N LEU A 165 -6.96 -40.88 -11.63
CA LEU A 165 -7.07 -39.42 -11.75
C LEU A 165 -6.97 -38.70 -10.39
N VAL A 166 -7.51 -39.27 -9.31
CA VAL A 166 -7.59 -38.61 -7.98
C VAL A 166 -6.24 -38.00 -7.55
N PRO A 167 -5.10 -38.72 -7.58
CA PRO A 167 -3.80 -38.15 -7.25
C PRO A 167 -3.34 -37.01 -8.17
N ALA A 168 -3.82 -36.98 -9.42
CA ALA A 168 -3.49 -35.96 -10.41
C ALA A 168 -4.34 -34.69 -10.28
N LEU A 169 -5.53 -34.76 -9.64
CA LEU A 169 -6.38 -33.59 -9.40
C LEU A 169 -5.67 -32.48 -8.63
N LYS A 170 -4.71 -32.83 -7.77
CA LYS A 170 -3.88 -31.84 -7.05
C LYS A 170 -3.14 -30.89 -8.01
N TRP A 171 -2.82 -31.34 -9.22
CA TRP A 171 -2.14 -30.55 -10.23
C TRP A 171 -3.06 -29.62 -11.04
N VAL A 172 -4.37 -29.66 -10.77
CA VAL A 172 -5.38 -28.86 -11.48
C VAL A 172 -6.17 -27.93 -10.55
N ARG A 173 -5.91 -27.98 -9.23
CA ARG A 173 -6.54 -27.10 -8.23
C ARG A 173 -6.18 -25.63 -8.47
N GLY A 174 -4.90 -25.39 -8.77
CA GLY A 174 -4.39 -24.10 -9.20
C GLY A 174 -4.45 -22.96 -8.19
N GLU A 175 -4.20 -23.23 -6.90
CA GLU A 175 -4.27 -22.22 -5.82
C GLU A 175 -3.30 -21.03 -6.03
N ALA A 176 -2.11 -21.26 -6.62
CA ALA A 176 -1.09 -20.24 -6.87
C ALA A 176 -1.09 -19.66 -8.30
N LEU A 177 -1.98 -20.14 -9.17
CA LEU A 177 -1.99 -19.81 -10.60
C LEU A 177 -2.55 -18.41 -10.84
N SER A 178 -1.82 -17.60 -11.61
CA SER A 178 -2.35 -16.37 -12.21
C SER A 178 -3.17 -16.68 -13.47
N THR A 179 -3.80 -15.66 -14.04
CA THR A 179 -4.57 -15.77 -15.29
C THR A 179 -3.75 -16.41 -16.42
N ASP A 180 -2.49 -16.00 -16.60
CA ASP A 180 -1.61 -16.55 -17.65
C ASP A 180 -1.31 -18.04 -17.42
N HIS A 181 -1.15 -18.44 -16.16
CA HIS A 181 -0.96 -19.83 -15.81
C HIS A 181 -2.21 -20.68 -16.08
N TRP A 182 -3.41 -20.14 -15.85
CA TRP A 182 -4.65 -20.83 -16.21
C TRP A 182 -4.79 -21.03 -17.71
N ILE A 183 -4.40 -20.04 -18.52
CA ILE A 183 -4.38 -20.15 -19.98
C ILE A 183 -3.39 -21.24 -20.42
N GLU A 184 -2.21 -21.31 -19.81
CA GLU A 184 -1.23 -22.37 -20.09
C GLU A 184 -1.75 -23.75 -19.66
N LEU A 185 -2.38 -23.85 -18.49
CA LEU A 185 -3.01 -25.07 -18.00
C LEU A 185 -4.07 -25.58 -18.98
N PHE A 186 -5.00 -24.72 -19.40
CA PHE A 186 -6.06 -25.08 -20.36
C PHE A 186 -5.47 -25.57 -21.68
N ARG A 187 -4.39 -24.95 -22.16
CA ARG A 187 -3.66 -25.40 -23.35
C ARG A 187 -3.04 -26.79 -23.16
N LEU A 188 -2.49 -27.10 -21.99
CA LEU A 188 -1.86 -28.40 -21.71
C LEU A 188 -2.90 -29.53 -21.69
N VAL A 189 -4.06 -29.30 -21.08
CA VAL A 189 -5.11 -30.33 -20.93
C VAL A 189 -6.11 -30.39 -22.08
N GLY A 190 -6.03 -29.44 -23.02
CA GLY A 190 -6.89 -29.40 -24.21
C GLY A 190 -8.24 -28.72 -24.02
N LEU A 191 -8.40 -27.90 -22.98
CA LEU A 191 -9.59 -27.09 -22.77
C LEU A 191 -9.59 -25.82 -23.67
N PRO A 192 -10.77 -25.26 -24.01
CA PRO A 192 -10.86 -24.06 -24.83
C PRO A 192 -10.12 -22.87 -24.21
N ARG A 193 -9.36 -22.11 -25.01
CA ARG A 193 -8.64 -20.91 -24.52
C ARG A 193 -9.56 -19.79 -24.06
N THR A 194 -10.79 -19.76 -24.54
CA THR A 194 -11.82 -18.80 -24.14
C THR A 194 -12.50 -19.18 -22.83
N MET A 195 -12.17 -20.36 -22.27
CA MET A 195 -12.74 -20.81 -21.02
C MET A 195 -12.25 -19.92 -19.87
N LEU A 196 -13.18 -19.48 -19.06
CA LEU A 196 -12.89 -18.71 -17.85
C LEU A 196 -12.96 -19.66 -16.66
N LEU A 197 -12.09 -19.44 -15.67
CA LEU A 197 -12.10 -20.22 -14.43
C LEU A 197 -13.47 -20.21 -13.73
N GLU A 198 -14.18 -19.09 -13.83
CA GLU A 198 -15.53 -18.89 -13.27
C GLU A 198 -16.59 -19.81 -13.89
N ASN A 199 -16.39 -20.26 -15.13
CA ASN A 199 -17.33 -21.12 -15.86
C ASN A 199 -16.88 -22.58 -15.89
N LEU A 200 -15.77 -22.91 -15.23
CA LEU A 200 -15.20 -24.26 -15.24
C LEU A 200 -15.91 -25.13 -14.21
N THR A 201 -16.45 -26.26 -14.66
CA THR A 201 -17.12 -27.25 -13.80
C THR A 201 -16.21 -28.45 -13.51
N PHE A 202 -16.56 -29.25 -12.50
CA PHE A 202 -15.86 -30.52 -12.27
C PHE A 202 -16.01 -31.49 -13.46
N GLY A 203 -17.18 -31.48 -14.13
CA GLY A 203 -17.42 -32.26 -15.33
C GLY A 203 -16.44 -31.95 -16.47
N ASP A 204 -16.09 -30.67 -16.64
CA ASP A 204 -15.09 -30.27 -17.64
C ASP A 204 -13.71 -30.85 -17.33
N ILE A 205 -13.31 -30.90 -16.04
CA ILE A 205 -12.06 -31.54 -15.60
C ILE A 205 -12.10 -33.05 -15.83
N LEU A 206 -13.23 -33.71 -15.57
CA LEU A 206 -13.42 -35.14 -15.85
C LEU A 206 -13.32 -35.44 -17.34
N SER A 207 -13.83 -34.55 -18.20
CA SER A 207 -13.79 -34.73 -19.66
C SER A 207 -12.35 -34.77 -20.21
N VAL A 208 -11.42 -34.08 -19.54
CA VAL A 208 -9.99 -34.05 -19.89
C VAL A 208 -9.12 -34.89 -18.97
N ALA A 209 -9.71 -35.79 -18.17
CA ALA A 209 -8.99 -36.65 -17.22
C ALA A 209 -7.80 -37.41 -17.84
N PRO A 210 -7.90 -38.01 -19.04
CA PRO A 210 -6.75 -38.65 -19.67
C PRO A 210 -5.61 -37.67 -19.99
N ALA A 211 -5.94 -36.45 -20.43
CA ALA A 211 -4.96 -35.42 -20.73
C ALA A 211 -4.29 -34.88 -19.46
N VAL A 212 -5.04 -34.73 -18.37
CA VAL A 212 -4.50 -34.35 -17.05
C VAL A 212 -3.47 -35.38 -16.57
N MET A 213 -3.77 -36.67 -16.69
CA MET A 213 -2.83 -37.73 -16.31
C MET A 213 -1.59 -37.76 -17.22
N ALA A 214 -1.78 -37.62 -18.54
CA ALA A 214 -0.68 -37.62 -19.51
C ALA A 214 0.26 -36.41 -19.35
N GLN A 215 -0.25 -35.27 -18.90
CA GLN A 215 0.50 -34.02 -18.73
C GLN A 215 0.92 -33.75 -17.27
N ALA A 216 0.81 -34.74 -16.38
CA ALA A 216 1.02 -34.56 -14.94
C ALA A 216 2.37 -33.90 -14.59
N ASP A 217 3.47 -34.28 -15.25
CA ASP A 217 4.80 -33.68 -15.01
C ASP A 217 4.86 -32.20 -15.45
N ASN A 218 4.25 -31.87 -16.58
CA ASN A 218 4.18 -30.49 -17.07
C ASN A 218 3.29 -29.62 -16.16
N LEU A 219 2.16 -30.14 -15.70
CA LEU A 219 1.28 -29.47 -14.74
C LEU A 219 1.97 -29.27 -13.38
N LYS A 220 2.75 -30.25 -12.93
CA LYS A 220 3.58 -30.14 -11.72
C LYS A 220 4.60 -29.01 -11.86
N ASN A 221 5.35 -28.96 -12.97
CA ASN A 221 6.31 -27.89 -13.23
C ASN A 221 5.63 -26.51 -13.29
N LEU A 222 4.45 -26.42 -13.91
CA LEU A 222 3.65 -25.19 -13.98
C LEU A 222 3.26 -24.70 -12.59
N ILE A 223 2.77 -25.57 -11.72
CA ILE A 223 2.39 -25.22 -10.34
C ILE A 223 3.61 -24.81 -9.52
N GLN A 224 4.72 -25.54 -9.63
CA GLN A 224 5.95 -25.20 -8.91
C GLN A 224 6.48 -23.82 -9.34
N ARG A 225 6.44 -23.51 -10.64
CA ARG A 225 6.78 -22.19 -11.17
C ARG A 225 5.83 -21.14 -10.60
N ALA A 226 4.52 -21.35 -10.71
CA ALA A 226 3.53 -20.40 -10.23
C ALA A 226 3.65 -20.13 -8.72
N GLN A 227 3.91 -21.16 -7.90
CA GLN A 227 4.17 -21.05 -6.46
C GLN A 227 5.41 -20.22 -6.16
N ALA A 228 6.50 -20.45 -6.89
CA ALA A 228 7.73 -19.70 -6.68
C ALA A 228 7.62 -18.23 -7.15
N GLU A 229 6.72 -17.95 -8.09
CA GLU A 229 6.40 -16.59 -8.53
C GLU A 229 5.47 -15.82 -7.58
N VAL A 230 4.75 -16.49 -6.66
CA VAL A 230 3.80 -15.82 -5.74
C VAL A 230 4.49 -14.72 -4.95
N LEU A 231 5.66 -15.01 -4.36
CA LEU A 231 6.41 -14.04 -3.56
C LEU A 231 6.77 -12.78 -4.36
N VAL A 232 7.25 -12.94 -5.60
CA VAL A 232 7.62 -11.80 -6.46
C VAL A 232 6.37 -11.01 -6.85
N ARG A 233 5.27 -11.71 -7.16
CA ARG A 233 4.00 -11.11 -7.57
C ARG A 233 3.36 -10.31 -6.44
N GLU A 234 3.30 -10.89 -5.23
CA GLU A 234 2.77 -10.24 -4.04
C GLU A 234 3.60 -9.01 -3.67
N ALA A 235 4.92 -9.12 -3.64
CA ALA A 235 5.79 -7.99 -3.36
C ALA A 235 5.63 -6.85 -4.38
N LEU A 236 5.53 -7.16 -5.67
CA LEU A 236 5.26 -6.14 -6.70
C LEU A 236 3.85 -5.56 -6.60
N GLN A 237 2.87 -6.32 -6.12
CA GLN A 237 1.51 -5.84 -5.89
C GLN A 237 1.46 -4.92 -4.67
N GLU A 238 2.17 -5.24 -3.60
CA GLU A 238 2.35 -4.37 -2.44
C GLU A 238 2.99 -3.03 -2.85
N LEU A 239 3.99 -3.06 -3.74
CA LEU A 239 4.58 -1.83 -4.29
C LEU A 239 3.58 -0.99 -5.10
N ASP A 240 2.70 -1.62 -5.89
CA ASP A 240 1.65 -0.91 -6.60
C ASP A 240 0.64 -0.27 -5.65
N VAL A 241 0.20 -1.00 -4.62
CA VAL A 241 -0.72 -0.51 -3.60
C VAL A 241 -0.09 0.64 -2.81
N TRP A 242 1.15 0.47 -2.36
CA TRP A 242 1.91 1.53 -1.71
C TRP A 242 2.05 2.75 -2.62
N GLY A 243 2.41 2.56 -3.88
CA GLY A 243 2.59 3.64 -4.83
C GLY A 243 1.33 4.44 -5.13
N ALA A 244 0.16 3.79 -5.07
CA ALA A 244 -1.13 4.45 -5.22
C ALA A 244 -1.55 5.22 -3.95
N GLY A 245 -1.16 4.73 -2.76
CA GLY A 245 -1.61 5.25 -1.46
C GLY A 245 -0.64 6.18 -0.74
N ALA A 246 0.65 6.15 -1.05
CA ALA A 246 1.68 6.92 -0.36
C ALA A 246 1.54 8.43 -0.67
N VAL A 247 1.38 9.24 0.38
CA VAL A 247 1.17 10.69 0.31
C VAL A 247 2.11 11.46 1.22
N PHE A 248 2.43 12.71 0.90
CA PHE A 248 3.22 13.57 1.79
C PHE A 248 2.39 14.11 2.96
N SER A 249 3.06 14.31 4.09
CA SER A 249 2.50 15.02 5.24
C SER A 249 2.81 16.51 5.12
N LEU A 250 1.82 17.34 4.79
CA LEU A 250 1.98 18.78 4.59
C LEU A 250 1.49 19.58 5.80
N THR A 251 2.33 20.51 6.29
CA THR A 251 1.99 21.43 7.39
C THR A 251 2.11 22.88 6.92
N PRO A 252 1.12 23.75 7.22
CA PRO A 252 1.20 25.15 6.85
C PRO A 252 2.30 25.87 7.64
N TYR A 253 3.16 26.59 6.93
CA TYR A 253 4.15 27.51 7.46
C TYR A 253 3.76 28.94 7.07
N VAL A 254 3.96 29.90 7.98
CA VAL A 254 3.75 31.32 7.71
C VAL A 254 5.11 31.97 7.55
N ASP A 255 5.34 32.56 6.38
CA ASP A 255 6.62 33.17 6.02
C ASP A 255 6.79 34.61 6.55
N SER A 256 7.94 35.22 6.28
CA SER A 256 8.24 36.62 6.66
C SER A 256 7.27 37.66 6.08
N ARG A 257 6.61 37.33 4.96
CA ARG A 257 5.62 38.16 4.25
C ARG A 257 4.18 37.83 4.65
N LYS A 258 3.98 37.01 5.70
CA LYS A 258 2.68 36.54 6.19
C LYS A 258 1.89 35.71 5.18
N GLN A 259 2.56 35.06 4.23
CA GLN A 259 1.94 34.13 3.29
C GLN A 259 2.04 32.69 3.80
N ARG A 260 1.00 31.89 3.50
CA ARG A 260 0.96 30.46 3.82
C ARG A 260 1.75 29.67 2.76
N VAL A 261 2.66 28.81 3.22
CA VAL A 261 3.43 27.87 2.39
C VAL A 261 3.26 26.45 2.95
N PRO A 262 2.86 25.44 2.14
CA PRO A 262 2.72 24.06 2.59
C PRO A 262 4.09 23.38 2.64
N LEU A 263 4.67 23.21 3.84
CA LEU A 263 5.94 22.52 4.00
C LEU A 263 5.74 21.01 4.18
N ILE A 264 6.66 20.22 3.63
CA ILE A 264 6.67 18.77 3.84
C ILE A 264 7.24 18.48 5.23
N THR A 265 6.57 17.59 5.95
CA THR A 265 6.92 17.13 7.29
C THR A 265 6.96 15.60 7.32
N ASP A 266 7.34 15.02 8.46
CA ASP A 266 7.47 13.57 8.63
C ASP A 266 8.37 12.89 7.57
N TRP A 267 9.46 13.57 7.21
CA TRP A 267 10.44 13.10 6.22
C TRP A 267 10.93 11.68 6.49
N LYS A 268 11.14 11.34 7.77
CA LYS A 268 11.64 10.03 8.18
C LYS A 268 10.73 8.90 7.69
N ASN A 269 9.42 9.08 7.79
CA ASN A 269 8.45 8.06 7.38
C ASN A 269 8.55 7.77 5.88
N VAL A 270 8.42 8.79 5.04
CA VAL A 270 8.46 8.62 3.57
C VAL A 270 9.81 8.10 3.08
N VAL A 271 10.93 8.60 3.62
CA VAL A 271 12.27 8.13 3.24
C VAL A 271 12.50 6.69 3.67
N THR A 272 12.04 6.29 4.87
CA THR A 272 12.15 4.90 5.34
C THR A 272 11.35 3.96 4.43
N GLN A 273 10.10 4.33 4.09
CA GLN A 273 9.26 3.53 3.18
C GLN A 273 9.93 3.33 1.81
N VAL A 274 10.54 4.39 1.23
CA VAL A 274 11.27 4.26 -0.04
C VAL A 274 12.47 3.32 0.10
N GLY A 275 13.26 3.46 1.18
CA GLY A 275 14.39 2.58 1.45
C GLY A 275 14.00 1.12 1.64
N ASP A 276 12.93 0.85 2.39
CA ASP A 276 12.41 -0.49 2.63
C ASP A 276 11.92 -1.13 1.32
N ASN A 277 11.22 -0.36 0.47
CA ASN A 277 10.75 -0.81 -0.84
C ASN A 277 11.91 -1.09 -1.83
N GLN A 278 13.00 -0.31 -1.77
CA GLN A 278 14.21 -0.59 -2.54
C GLN A 278 14.88 -1.88 -2.07
N ALA A 279 14.98 -2.10 -0.76
CA ALA A 279 15.54 -3.32 -0.19
C ALA A 279 14.69 -4.56 -0.55
N LEU A 280 13.36 -4.42 -0.52
CA LEU A 280 12.43 -5.44 -0.98
C LEU A 280 12.70 -5.81 -2.44
N LEU A 281 12.74 -4.85 -3.37
CA LEU A 281 13.04 -5.13 -4.78
C LEU A 281 14.41 -5.79 -4.97
N ALA A 282 15.44 -5.31 -4.27
CA ALA A 282 16.77 -5.88 -4.35
C ALA A 282 16.79 -7.35 -3.88
N SER A 283 16.00 -7.70 -2.85
CA SER A 283 15.88 -9.09 -2.39
C SER A 283 15.23 -10.01 -3.42
N LEU A 284 14.33 -9.49 -4.27
CA LEU A 284 13.63 -10.25 -5.30
C LEU A 284 14.51 -10.54 -6.53
N GLN A 285 15.54 -9.73 -6.79
CA GLN A 285 16.44 -9.91 -7.95
C GLN A 285 17.23 -11.23 -7.91
N GLY A 286 17.42 -11.80 -6.72
CA GLY A 286 18.06 -13.12 -6.55
C GLY A 286 17.15 -14.31 -6.88
N SER A 287 15.85 -14.08 -7.10
CA SER A 287 14.91 -15.16 -7.42
C SER A 287 15.12 -15.65 -8.85
N PRO A 288 15.25 -16.97 -9.09
CA PRO A 288 15.36 -17.53 -10.43
C PRO A 288 14.10 -17.30 -11.28
N TYR A 289 12.98 -16.92 -10.65
CA TYR A 289 11.69 -16.65 -11.29
C TYR A 289 11.42 -15.15 -11.50
N PHE A 290 12.41 -14.29 -11.23
CA PHE A 290 12.30 -12.83 -11.43
C PHE A 290 12.17 -12.43 -12.90
N GLY A 291 12.63 -13.27 -13.84
CA GLY A 291 12.72 -12.94 -15.26
C GLY A 291 11.40 -12.48 -15.89
N SER A 292 10.27 -13.11 -15.56
CA SER A 292 8.94 -12.72 -16.07
C SER A 292 8.43 -11.39 -15.51
N PHE A 293 9.02 -10.91 -14.41
CA PHE A 293 8.65 -9.65 -13.75
C PHE A 293 9.70 -8.54 -13.94
N ALA A 294 10.79 -8.82 -14.65
CA ALA A 294 11.96 -7.94 -14.74
C ALA A 294 11.60 -6.52 -15.21
N ASP A 295 10.78 -6.38 -16.25
CA ASP A 295 10.40 -5.07 -16.78
C ASP A 295 9.64 -4.22 -15.74
N ARG A 296 8.68 -4.85 -15.05
CA ARG A 296 7.88 -4.19 -14.01
C ARG A 296 8.73 -3.83 -12.79
N ALA A 297 9.59 -4.75 -12.36
CA ALA A 297 10.49 -4.55 -11.22
C ALA A 297 11.56 -3.49 -11.52
N ASN A 298 12.12 -3.46 -12.74
CA ASN A 298 13.06 -2.43 -13.18
C ASN A 298 12.41 -1.05 -13.24
N ALA A 299 11.17 -0.96 -13.72
CA ALA A 299 10.42 0.29 -13.72
C ALA A 299 10.20 0.81 -12.28
N TRP A 300 9.87 -0.07 -11.35
CA TRP A 300 9.77 0.27 -9.93
C TRP A 300 11.12 0.65 -9.31
N GLY A 301 12.19 -0.08 -9.64
CA GLY A 301 13.54 0.20 -9.16
C GLY A 301 14.02 1.59 -9.58
N GLN A 302 13.86 1.94 -10.85
CA GLN A 302 14.20 3.27 -11.35
C GLN A 302 13.38 4.36 -10.66
N ARG A 303 12.06 4.15 -10.54
CA ARG A 303 11.16 5.10 -9.88
C ARG A 303 11.54 5.33 -8.42
N LEU A 304 11.86 4.28 -7.66
CA LEU A 304 12.29 4.41 -6.26
C LEU A 304 13.65 5.08 -6.14
N ALA A 305 14.59 4.82 -7.05
CA ALA A 305 15.88 5.50 -7.07
C ALA A 305 15.74 7.00 -7.34
N ASP A 306 14.87 7.37 -8.28
CA ASP A 306 14.57 8.78 -8.56
C ASP A 306 13.83 9.45 -7.39
N LEU A 307 12.92 8.73 -6.71
CA LEU A 307 12.26 9.23 -5.50
C LEU A 307 13.27 9.53 -4.40
N ASP A 308 14.17 8.59 -4.08
CA ASP A 308 15.17 8.77 -3.03
C ASP A 308 16.03 10.02 -3.29
N ALA A 309 16.55 10.15 -4.51
CA ALA A 309 17.33 11.33 -4.92
C ALA A 309 16.53 12.63 -4.82
N CYS A 310 15.27 12.64 -5.28
CA CYS A 310 14.42 13.83 -5.21
C CYS A 310 14.03 14.18 -3.76
N LEU A 311 13.72 13.21 -2.92
CA LEU A 311 13.33 13.41 -1.53
C LEU A 311 14.47 14.05 -0.72
N LEU A 312 15.69 13.49 -0.82
CA LEU A 312 16.89 14.08 -0.22
C LEU A 312 17.14 15.49 -0.78
N GLY A 313 16.92 15.66 -2.08
CA GLY A 313 17.02 16.92 -2.78
C GLY A 313 16.12 18.02 -2.19
N ILE A 314 14.81 17.73 -2.09
CA ILE A 314 13.79 18.65 -1.58
C ILE A 314 14.02 18.91 -0.09
N GLN A 315 14.33 17.89 0.70
CA GLN A 315 14.60 18.05 2.13
C GLN A 315 15.74 19.02 2.39
N ALA A 316 16.85 18.90 1.64
CA ALA A 316 17.99 19.80 1.75
C ALA A 316 17.67 21.23 1.30
N VAL A 317 16.90 21.40 0.22
CA VAL A 317 16.42 22.71 -0.23
C VAL A 317 15.51 23.33 0.83
N GLN A 318 14.49 22.60 1.31
CA GLN A 318 13.54 23.09 2.31
C GLN A 318 14.25 23.53 3.59
N ARG A 319 15.18 22.73 4.12
CA ARG A 319 15.92 23.07 5.34
C ARG A 319 16.69 24.38 5.21
N ARG A 320 17.38 24.58 4.08
CA ARG A 320 18.14 25.82 3.82
C ARG A 320 17.22 27.00 3.55
N TRP A 321 16.15 26.78 2.78
CA TRP A 321 15.16 27.82 2.49
C TRP A 321 14.48 28.32 3.75
N VAL A 322 14.04 27.44 4.66
CA VAL A 322 13.42 27.84 5.94
C VAL A 322 14.35 28.70 6.79
N TYR A 323 15.66 28.44 6.76
CA TYR A 323 16.64 29.25 7.48
C TYR A 323 16.88 30.61 6.79
N LEU A 324 16.98 30.62 5.47
CA LEU A 324 17.32 31.83 4.70
C LEU A 324 16.12 32.75 4.44
N GLU A 325 14.89 32.23 4.37
CA GLU A 325 13.69 33.00 4.04
C GLU A 325 13.45 34.18 4.98
N PRO A 326 13.48 34.02 6.32
CA PRO A 326 13.26 35.15 7.22
C PRO A 326 14.34 36.24 7.08
N ILE A 327 15.58 35.82 6.79
CA ILE A 327 16.75 36.70 6.69
C ILE A 327 16.69 37.53 5.41
N PHE A 328 16.41 36.90 4.27
CA PHE A 328 16.28 37.60 2.99
C PHE A 328 14.94 38.34 2.87
N GLY A 329 13.88 37.82 3.49
CA GLY A 329 12.55 38.41 3.52
C GLY A 329 12.48 39.72 4.31
N SER A 330 13.27 39.85 5.37
CA SER A 330 13.43 41.10 6.14
C SER A 330 14.31 42.16 5.46
N GLY A 331 14.99 41.80 4.36
CA GLY A 331 15.80 42.73 3.57
C GLY A 331 17.24 42.92 4.04
N ALA A 332 17.73 42.08 4.96
CA ALA A 332 19.08 42.21 5.54
C ALA A 332 20.22 42.11 4.50
N LEU A 333 20.05 41.31 3.44
CA LEU A 333 21.05 41.13 2.37
C LEU A 333 20.49 41.53 0.99
N THR A 334 20.71 42.77 0.58
CA THR A 334 20.22 43.30 -0.70
C THR A 334 20.96 42.76 -1.92
N ARG A 335 22.28 42.49 -1.81
CA ARG A 335 23.13 42.09 -2.94
C ARG A 335 22.76 40.72 -3.52
N GLU A 336 22.39 39.76 -2.66
CA GLU A 336 22.01 38.40 -3.06
C GLU A 336 20.49 38.18 -3.09
N ALA A 337 19.68 39.19 -2.74
CA ALA A 337 18.22 39.10 -2.73
C ALA A 337 17.64 38.64 -4.07
N GLY A 338 18.21 39.12 -5.20
CA GLY A 338 17.78 38.70 -6.53
C GLY A 338 17.98 37.21 -6.80
N ARG A 339 19.06 36.60 -6.27
CA ARG A 339 19.32 35.16 -6.38
C ARG A 339 18.34 34.38 -5.51
N PHE A 340 18.19 34.79 -4.25
CA PHE A 340 17.27 34.13 -3.32
C PHE A 340 15.82 34.16 -3.84
N ASN A 341 15.34 35.31 -4.33
CA ASN A 341 13.98 35.46 -4.84
C ASN A 341 13.67 34.52 -6.03
N ARG A 342 14.64 34.22 -6.89
CA ARG A 342 14.44 33.24 -7.98
C ARG A 342 14.22 31.83 -7.43
N VAL A 343 15.06 31.42 -6.49
CA VAL A 343 14.93 30.10 -5.83
C VAL A 343 13.64 30.03 -5.02
N ASP A 344 13.26 31.10 -4.32
CA ASP A 344 12.01 31.19 -3.56
C ASP A 344 10.79 30.94 -4.45
N LEU A 345 10.73 31.59 -5.62
CA LEU A 345 9.65 31.38 -6.59
C LEU A 345 9.61 29.94 -7.12
N GLU A 346 10.76 29.38 -7.49
CA GLU A 346 10.85 28.00 -7.98
C GLU A 346 10.45 26.98 -6.91
N PHE A 347 10.93 27.14 -5.68
CA PHE A 347 10.64 26.24 -4.58
C PHE A 347 9.17 26.30 -4.15
N ARG A 348 8.58 27.51 -4.10
CA ARG A 348 7.14 27.66 -3.84
C ARG A 348 6.28 27.03 -4.93
N SER A 349 6.68 27.17 -6.20
CA SER A 349 5.99 26.52 -7.32
C SER A 349 6.03 25.00 -7.21
N LEU A 350 7.17 24.44 -6.77
CA LEU A 350 7.29 23.00 -6.48
C LEU A 350 6.35 22.58 -5.33
N LEU A 351 6.38 23.28 -4.20
CA LEU A 351 5.51 22.97 -3.05
C LEU A 351 4.02 23.08 -3.40
N ALA A 352 3.62 24.07 -4.20
CA ALA A 352 2.24 24.19 -4.67
C ALA A 352 1.84 23.02 -5.59
N SER A 353 2.76 22.53 -6.42
CA SER A 353 2.52 21.35 -7.26
C SER A 353 2.35 20.08 -6.42
N ILE A 354 3.11 19.95 -5.32
CA ILE A 354 2.99 18.84 -4.36
C ILE A 354 1.69 18.96 -3.56
N GLU A 355 1.26 20.16 -3.18
CA GLU A 355 -0.05 20.35 -2.52
C GLU A 355 -1.21 19.97 -3.45
N GLN A 356 -1.06 20.18 -4.76
CA GLN A 356 -2.08 19.80 -5.76
C GLN A 356 -2.14 18.29 -6.02
N ASP A 357 -0.99 17.60 -6.15
CA ASP A 357 -0.91 16.13 -6.22
C ASP A 357 0.02 15.62 -5.13
N ASN A 358 -0.58 15.29 -3.99
CA ASN A 358 0.13 14.94 -2.76
C ASN A 358 0.73 13.53 -2.77
N ARG A 359 0.58 12.76 -3.85
CA ARG A 359 1.11 11.40 -3.93
C ARG A 359 2.63 11.42 -4.09
N VAL A 360 3.33 10.63 -3.28
CA VAL A 360 4.80 10.57 -3.29
C VAL A 360 5.32 10.16 -4.66
N VAL A 361 4.75 9.11 -5.25
CA VAL A 361 5.16 8.59 -6.56
C VAL A 361 4.93 9.57 -7.70
N SER A 362 3.93 10.45 -7.60
CA SER A 362 3.65 11.46 -8.64
C SER A 362 4.79 12.43 -8.88
N LEU A 363 5.67 12.62 -7.88
CA LEU A 363 6.83 13.49 -7.94
C LEU A 363 7.79 13.14 -9.10
N VAL A 364 7.95 11.85 -9.40
CA VAL A 364 8.97 11.35 -10.34
C VAL A 364 8.40 10.66 -11.57
N ASN A 365 7.10 10.84 -11.86
CA ASN A 365 6.48 10.16 -12.99
C ASN A 365 7.08 10.61 -14.34
N GLY A 366 7.69 9.66 -15.06
CA GLY A 366 8.22 9.85 -16.42
C GLY A 366 9.44 10.77 -16.47
N ARG A 367 9.50 11.69 -17.46
CA ARG A 367 10.63 12.63 -17.64
C ARG A 367 10.77 13.66 -16.51
N ARG A 368 9.76 13.78 -15.64
CA ARG A 368 9.75 14.75 -14.54
C ARG A 368 10.79 14.46 -13.47
N GLY A 369 11.15 13.20 -13.24
CA GLY A 369 12.15 12.83 -12.21
C GLY A 369 13.53 13.45 -12.48
N ASN A 370 14.05 13.27 -13.69
CA ASN A 370 15.35 13.82 -14.07
C ASN A 370 15.36 15.36 -14.08
N GLU A 371 14.34 15.97 -14.67
CA GLU A 371 14.22 17.43 -14.70
C GLU A 371 14.10 18.04 -13.29
N LEU A 372 13.37 17.36 -12.40
CA LEU A 372 13.25 17.78 -11.00
C LEU A 372 14.60 17.66 -10.28
N ARG A 373 15.35 16.58 -10.48
CA ARG A 373 16.68 16.41 -9.89
C ARG A 373 17.61 17.55 -10.29
N ASP A 374 17.67 17.89 -11.57
CA ASP A 374 18.52 18.99 -12.07
C ASP A 374 18.11 20.34 -11.47
N LYS A 375 16.80 20.60 -11.35
CA LYS A 375 16.26 21.79 -10.67
C LYS A 375 16.65 21.81 -9.19
N LEU A 376 16.52 20.69 -8.48
CA LEU A 376 16.90 20.58 -7.07
C LEU A 376 18.39 20.82 -6.86
N THR A 377 19.25 20.22 -7.69
CA THR A 377 20.70 20.48 -7.63
C THR A 377 21.01 21.95 -7.88
N THR A 378 20.34 22.58 -8.84
CA THR A 378 20.51 24.02 -9.13
C THR A 378 20.07 24.88 -7.94
N MET A 379 18.88 24.63 -7.38
CA MET A 379 18.38 25.34 -6.20
C MET A 379 19.34 25.19 -5.00
N GLN A 380 19.86 23.97 -4.77
CA GLN A 380 20.84 23.73 -3.70
C GLN A 380 22.14 24.52 -3.90
N ASP A 381 22.68 24.61 -5.12
CA ASP A 381 23.88 25.43 -5.38
C ASP A 381 23.59 26.91 -5.14
N GLN A 382 22.46 27.43 -5.65
CA GLN A 382 22.09 28.82 -5.45
C GLN A 382 21.90 29.16 -3.96
N LEU A 383 21.22 28.31 -3.19
CA LEU A 383 21.09 28.48 -1.74
C LEU A 383 22.43 28.36 -1.02
N SER A 384 23.33 27.47 -1.45
CA SER A 384 24.71 27.39 -0.90
C SER A 384 25.48 28.70 -1.10
N ARG A 385 25.29 29.36 -2.23
CA ARG A 385 25.93 30.66 -2.51
C ARG A 385 25.31 31.77 -1.67
N CYS A 386 23.98 31.79 -1.50
CA CYS A 386 23.32 32.74 -0.61
C CYS A 386 23.80 32.57 0.84
N GLN A 387 23.91 31.33 1.32
CA GLN A 387 24.44 31.04 2.66
C GLN A 387 25.88 31.48 2.83
N ARG A 388 26.75 31.23 1.83
CA ARG A 388 28.15 31.71 1.88
C ARG A 388 28.22 33.23 1.96
N ALA A 389 27.46 33.92 1.11
CA ALA A 389 27.41 35.38 1.13
C ALA A 389 26.86 35.94 2.45
N LEU A 390 25.89 35.25 3.08
CA LEU A 390 25.42 35.56 4.42
C LEU A 390 26.55 35.41 5.46
N ASN A 391 27.25 34.28 5.45
CA ASN A 391 28.36 34.05 6.36
C ASN A 391 29.49 35.07 6.18
N ASP A 392 29.85 35.40 4.93
CA ASP A 392 30.86 36.42 4.62
C ASP A 392 30.42 37.80 5.14
N PHE A 393 29.15 38.15 4.99
CA PHE A 393 28.59 39.39 5.53
C PHE A 393 28.63 39.43 7.06
N LEU A 394 28.24 38.34 7.73
CA LEU A 394 28.31 38.25 9.19
C LEU A 394 29.75 38.34 9.70
N GLU A 395 30.69 37.71 9.00
CA GLU A 395 32.11 37.75 9.35
C GLU A 395 32.71 39.15 9.13
N GLU A 396 32.32 39.85 8.06
CA GLU A 396 32.68 41.25 7.85
C GLU A 396 32.19 42.13 9.02
N LYS A 397 30.94 41.93 9.46
CA LYS A 397 30.39 42.64 10.62
C LYS A 397 31.12 42.29 11.92
N ARG A 398 31.49 41.02 12.14
CA ARG A 398 32.30 40.58 13.29
C ARG A 398 33.69 41.22 13.30
N ASN A 399 34.32 41.37 12.14
CA ASN A 399 35.62 42.04 12.02
C ASN A 399 35.55 43.53 12.35
N LEU A 400 34.45 44.21 12.01
CA LEU A 400 34.22 45.62 12.35
C LEU A 400 34.00 45.83 13.85
N PHE A 401 33.36 44.87 14.54
CA PHE A 401 33.16 44.91 15.99
C PHE A 401 33.38 43.53 16.64
N PRO A 402 34.59 43.26 17.17
CA PRO A 402 34.99 41.93 17.64
C PRO A 402 34.12 41.32 18.75
N ARG A 403 33.35 42.12 19.51
CA ARG A 403 32.43 41.57 20.51
C ARG A 403 31.28 40.77 19.89
N PHE A 404 30.99 40.95 18.59
CA PHE A 404 30.02 40.10 17.89
C PHE A 404 30.43 38.63 17.78
N TYR A 405 31.70 38.27 18.02
CA TYR A 405 32.10 36.86 18.14
C TYR A 405 31.48 36.15 19.36
N PHE A 406 30.97 36.91 20.35
CA PHE A 406 30.26 36.34 21.50
C PHE A 406 28.76 36.06 21.23
N LEU A 407 28.28 36.37 20.01
CA LEU A 407 26.90 36.15 19.61
C LEU A 407 26.80 35.05 18.55
N GLY A 408 25.73 34.24 18.65
CA GLY A 408 25.32 33.35 17.57
C GLY A 408 24.82 34.12 16.35
N ASP A 409 24.73 33.44 15.20
CA ASP A 409 24.33 34.07 13.94
C ASP A 409 22.91 34.69 14.02
N ASP A 410 21.98 34.04 14.70
CA ASP A 410 20.60 34.53 14.86
C ASP A 410 20.53 35.81 15.71
N ASP A 411 21.25 35.83 16.85
CA ASP A 411 21.37 37.02 17.72
C ASP A 411 22.03 38.18 16.97
N LEU A 412 23.08 37.88 16.19
CA LEU A 412 23.80 38.88 15.39
C LEU A 412 22.90 39.46 14.30
N LEU A 413 22.12 38.62 13.61
CA LEU A 413 21.16 39.07 12.61
C LEU A 413 20.04 39.92 13.19
N GLU A 414 19.57 39.61 14.39
CA GLU A 414 18.55 40.42 15.06
C GLU A 414 19.08 41.83 15.38
N ILE A 415 20.32 41.94 15.87
CA ILE A 415 20.98 43.24 16.12
C ILE A 415 21.21 44.02 14.82
N LEU A 416 21.63 43.33 13.75
CA LEU A 416 21.87 43.98 12.45
C LEU A 416 20.57 44.41 11.77
N GLY A 417 19.48 43.64 11.93
CA GLY A 417 18.19 43.91 11.31
C GLY A 417 17.32 44.92 12.08
N GLN A 418 17.47 45.01 13.41
CA GLN A 418 16.72 45.91 14.28
C GLN A 418 17.64 46.79 15.13
N SER A 419 18.70 47.31 14.52
CA SER A 419 19.76 48.11 15.17
C SER A 419 19.27 49.37 15.89
N SER A 420 18.04 49.81 15.59
CA SER A 420 17.42 51.03 16.12
C SER A 420 16.30 50.74 17.12
N ASN A 421 15.94 49.46 17.35
CA ASN A 421 14.89 49.09 18.29
C ASN A 421 15.47 49.03 19.72
N PRO A 422 15.03 49.91 20.65
CA PRO A 422 15.56 49.96 22.01
C PRO A 422 15.49 48.62 22.74
N ASN A 423 14.42 47.85 22.58
CA ASN A 423 14.25 46.59 23.30
C ASN A 423 15.27 45.53 22.86
N VAL A 424 15.53 45.46 21.55
CA VAL A 424 16.52 44.53 20.96
C VAL A 424 17.92 44.92 21.40
N ILE A 425 18.22 46.23 21.35
CA ILE A 425 19.49 46.79 21.80
C ILE A 425 19.77 46.38 23.25
N GLN A 426 18.80 46.57 24.16
CA GLN A 426 18.97 46.21 25.58
C GLN A 426 19.20 44.71 25.79
N ALA A 427 18.40 43.87 25.13
CA ALA A 427 18.47 42.42 25.29
C ALA A 427 19.86 41.87 24.93
N HIS A 428 20.46 42.42 23.87
CA HIS A 428 21.74 41.96 23.37
C HIS A 428 22.95 42.71 23.92
N LEU A 429 22.80 43.97 24.37
CA LEU A 429 23.88 44.72 25.04
C LEU A 429 24.42 43.98 26.26
N ARG A 430 23.53 43.36 27.04
CA ARG A 430 23.91 42.53 28.19
C ARG A 430 24.80 41.35 27.81
N LYS A 431 24.59 40.77 26.62
CA LYS A 431 25.43 39.67 26.09
C LYS A 431 26.78 40.18 25.59
N LEU A 432 26.81 41.39 25.02
CA LEU A 432 28.02 42.01 24.45
C LEU A 432 28.94 42.66 25.51
N PHE A 433 28.37 43.16 26.60
CA PHE A 433 29.08 43.87 27.67
C PHE A 433 28.77 43.28 29.04
N GLN A 434 29.75 42.59 29.63
CA GLN A 434 29.58 41.85 30.89
C GLN A 434 29.12 42.71 32.09
N ALA A 435 29.44 44.01 32.11
CA ALA A 435 29.14 44.93 33.22
C ALA A 435 28.04 45.95 32.90
N VAL A 436 27.50 45.95 31.68
CA VAL A 436 26.40 46.84 31.28
C VAL A 436 25.12 46.01 31.26
N HIS A 437 24.26 46.24 32.25
CA HIS A 437 23.00 45.52 32.36
C HIS A 437 21.89 46.18 31.55
N ASN A 438 21.86 47.51 31.54
CA ASN A 438 20.87 48.31 30.86
C ASN A 438 21.50 49.65 30.46
N VAL A 439 20.94 50.33 29.47
CA VAL A 439 21.32 51.70 29.13
C VAL A 439 20.11 52.63 29.17
N ILE A 440 20.29 53.88 29.59
CA ILE A 440 19.21 54.87 29.53
C ILE A 440 19.19 55.46 28.14
N ILE A 441 18.04 55.28 27.50
CA ILE A 441 17.78 55.69 26.13
C ILE A 441 16.79 56.84 26.16
N GLU A 442 17.20 58.00 25.68
CA GLU A 442 16.32 59.14 25.46
C GLU A 442 15.74 59.06 24.04
N SER A 443 14.41 59.04 23.95
CA SER A 443 13.67 59.25 22.71
C SER A 443 13.07 60.66 22.71
N PRO A 444 12.99 61.33 21.55
CA PRO A 444 12.46 62.69 21.45
C PRO A 444 10.99 62.83 21.88
N ASP A 445 10.25 61.74 22.09
CA ASP A 445 8.85 61.75 22.51
C ASP A 445 8.64 61.81 24.04
N SER A 446 9.70 61.68 24.84
CA SER A 446 9.59 61.67 26.31
C SER A 446 9.77 63.08 26.89
N GLY A 447 8.87 64.01 26.52
CA GLY A 447 8.62 65.24 27.27
C GLY A 447 9.12 66.55 26.64
N SER A 448 8.33 67.14 25.74
CA SER A 448 7.87 68.54 25.85
C SER A 448 7.02 68.95 24.64
N THR A 449 5.88 69.57 24.92
CA THR A 449 5.03 70.30 23.95
C THR A 449 5.81 71.45 23.31
N GLN A 450 6.55 71.19 22.23
CA GLN A 450 6.88 72.21 21.23
C GLN A 450 7.20 71.56 19.88
N LYS A 451 6.26 71.67 18.94
CA LYS A 451 6.44 71.34 17.52
C LYS A 451 7.63 72.12 16.95
N LYS A 452 8.59 71.41 16.35
CA LYS A 452 9.53 71.92 15.34
C LYS A 452 9.76 70.87 14.24
N PRO A 453 10.23 71.30 13.06
CA PRO A 453 9.65 70.91 11.78
C PRO A 453 10.22 69.61 11.20
N ASP A 454 9.44 69.11 10.25
CA ASP A 454 9.62 67.90 9.46
C ASP A 454 11.06 67.69 8.94
N ASN A 455 11.54 66.44 9.05
CA ASN A 455 12.77 65.85 8.48
C ASN A 455 13.96 65.57 9.42
N GLN A 456 13.73 65.10 10.64
CA GLN A 456 14.78 64.36 11.36
C GLN A 456 14.18 63.10 11.96
N ALA A 457 14.62 61.95 11.47
CA ALA A 457 14.20 60.63 11.93
C ALA A 457 14.37 60.50 13.45
N ASP A 458 13.47 59.77 14.10
CA ASP A 458 13.47 59.43 15.52
C ASP A 458 14.86 58.96 15.99
N SER A 459 15.68 59.91 16.43
CA SER A 459 17.06 59.65 16.76
C SER A 459 17.14 59.24 18.22
N VAL A 460 17.34 57.95 18.44
CA VAL A 460 17.47 57.34 19.75
C VAL A 460 18.88 57.61 20.28
N THR A 461 19.01 58.17 21.49
CA THR A 461 20.32 58.50 22.08
C THR A 461 20.54 57.80 23.42
N ILE A 462 21.73 57.22 23.60
CA ILE A 462 22.15 56.60 24.86
C ILE A 462 22.86 57.66 25.70
N THR A 463 22.35 57.93 26.91
CA THR A 463 22.88 58.96 27.81
C THR A 463 23.56 58.39 29.05
N GLU A 464 23.09 57.25 29.56
CA GLU A 464 23.66 56.62 30.75
C GLU A 464 23.83 55.11 30.55
N ILE A 465 24.84 54.54 31.21
CA ILE A 465 25.00 53.09 31.34
C ILE A 465 24.64 52.66 32.77
N CYS A 466 23.97 51.53 32.91
CA CYS A 466 23.52 50.99 34.19
C CYS A 466 24.10 49.62 34.46
N SER A 467 24.59 49.40 35.69
CA SER A 467 25.02 48.08 36.16
C SER A 467 23.84 47.23 36.60
N SER A 468 24.09 45.94 36.89
CA SER A 468 23.08 45.03 37.46
C SER A 468 22.62 45.46 38.86
N ASP A 469 23.46 46.20 39.57
CA ASP A 469 23.22 46.62 40.95
C ASP A 469 22.49 47.97 41.02
N GLY A 470 22.09 48.52 39.85
CA GLY A 470 21.36 49.79 39.73
C GLY A 470 22.24 51.03 39.74
N GLU A 471 23.57 50.87 39.76
CA GLU A 471 24.53 51.96 39.60
C GLU A 471 24.41 52.58 38.20
N ARG A 472 24.38 53.91 38.12
CA ARG A 472 24.23 54.65 36.87
C ARG A 472 25.45 55.53 36.62
N VAL A 473 25.99 55.46 35.41
CA VAL A 473 27.12 56.28 34.98
C VAL A 473 26.68 57.11 33.77
N PRO A 474 26.57 58.45 33.91
CA PRO A 474 26.26 59.31 32.78
C PRO A 474 27.46 59.39 31.83
N LEU A 475 27.20 59.19 30.54
CA LEU A 475 28.19 59.36 29.48
C LEU A 475 28.47 60.85 29.29
N LYS A 476 29.73 61.23 29.08
CA LYS A 476 30.09 62.64 28.88
C LYS A 476 29.56 63.15 27.54
N HIS A 477 29.56 62.30 26.51
CA HIS A 477 28.91 62.56 25.24
C HIS A 477 27.83 61.50 24.95
N PRO A 478 26.56 61.90 24.77
CA PRO A 478 25.50 60.97 24.37
C PRO A 478 25.81 60.28 23.04
N ILE A 479 25.51 58.99 22.95
CA ILE A 479 25.76 58.19 21.75
C ILE A 479 24.48 58.09 20.92
N LEU A 480 24.56 58.51 19.66
CA LEU A 480 23.49 58.38 18.69
C LEU A 480 23.38 56.92 18.22
N VAL A 481 22.22 56.31 18.42
CA VAL A 481 21.91 55.00 17.83
C VAL A 481 21.58 55.21 16.36
N ALA A 482 22.36 54.56 15.49
CA ALA A 482 22.22 54.63 14.05
C ALA A 482 22.00 53.22 13.45
N ASN A 483 21.67 53.17 12.16
CA ASN A 483 21.43 51.91 11.45
C ASN A 483 22.68 51.01 11.38
N GLU A 484 23.88 51.59 11.42
CA GLU A 484 25.14 50.84 11.42
C GLU A 484 25.51 50.44 12.86
N SER A 485 24.96 49.32 13.30
CA SER A 485 25.11 48.83 14.69
C SER A 485 26.57 48.79 15.17
N GLU A 486 27.48 48.33 14.30
CA GLU A 486 28.90 48.20 14.60
C GLU A 486 29.57 49.55 14.93
N LYS A 487 29.14 50.64 14.30
CA LYS A 487 29.76 51.96 14.47
C LYS A 487 29.36 52.55 15.81
N TRP A 488 28.06 52.60 16.11
CA TRP A 488 27.61 53.19 17.37
C TRP A 488 27.98 52.32 18.58
N LEU A 489 28.03 51.00 18.45
CA LEU A 489 28.53 50.10 19.50
C LEU A 489 30.02 50.34 19.80
N SER A 490 30.84 50.56 18.74
CA SER A 490 32.26 50.91 18.90
C SER A 490 32.46 52.30 19.52
N SER A 491 31.59 53.26 19.17
CA SER A 491 31.55 54.57 19.81
C SER A 491 31.16 54.48 21.28
N LEU A 492 30.15 53.67 21.63
CA LEU A 492 29.74 53.40 23.00
C LEU A 492 30.87 52.77 23.82
N GLU A 493 31.58 51.79 23.27
CA GLU A 493 32.73 51.19 23.96
C GLU A 493 33.85 52.22 24.22
N SER A 494 34.13 53.07 23.23
CA SER A 494 35.17 54.09 23.33
C SER A 494 34.78 55.19 24.33
N GLU A 495 33.54 55.65 24.28
CA GLU A 495 33.00 56.68 25.18
C GLU A 495 32.87 56.18 26.61
N MET A 496 32.50 54.92 26.82
CA MET A 496 32.49 54.29 28.14
C MET A 496 33.90 54.34 28.75
N ARG A 497 34.94 53.98 27.99
CA ARG A 497 36.34 54.05 28.47
C ARG A 497 36.78 55.48 28.73
N ALA A 498 36.46 56.41 27.83
CA ALA A 498 36.80 57.82 27.97
C ALA A 498 36.11 58.47 29.19
N THR A 499 34.81 58.22 29.36
CA THR A 499 34.02 58.68 30.50
C THR A 499 34.60 58.16 31.82
N LEU A 500 34.88 56.86 31.93
CA LEU A 500 35.48 56.28 33.15
C LEU A 500 36.88 56.83 33.43
N SER A 501 37.71 57.03 32.40
CA SER A 501 39.06 57.62 32.55
C SER A 501 39.00 59.08 33.02
N LEU A 502 38.06 59.86 32.48
CA LEU A 502 37.85 61.24 32.89
C LEU A 502 37.32 61.31 34.32
N LEU A 503 36.32 60.50 34.65
CA LEU A 503 35.77 60.42 36.01
C LEU A 503 36.85 60.01 37.03
N LEU A 504 37.76 59.10 36.69
CA LEU A 504 38.90 58.76 37.55
C LEU A 504 39.83 59.96 37.76
N SER A 505 40.12 60.69 36.69
CA SER A 505 41.00 61.87 36.74
C SER A 505 40.37 63.01 37.55
N GLU A 506 39.08 63.26 37.38
CA GLU A 506 38.29 64.19 38.19
C GLU A 506 38.28 63.74 39.66
N CYS A 507 38.03 62.46 39.92
CA CYS A 507 38.01 61.89 41.27
C CYS A 507 39.37 62.04 41.98
N LEU A 508 40.49 61.85 41.30
CA LEU A 508 41.83 62.00 41.89
C LEU A 508 42.14 63.44 42.32
N ASN A 509 41.64 64.44 41.57
CA ASN A 509 41.92 65.86 41.79
C ASN A 509 40.93 66.53 42.77
N ASP A 510 39.73 65.97 42.95
CA ASP A 510 38.66 66.56 43.74
C ASP A 510 38.58 66.02 45.18
N ARG A 511 37.95 66.79 46.08
CA ARG A 511 37.59 66.32 47.43
C ARG A 511 36.56 65.20 47.28
N VAL A 512 36.84 64.02 47.85
CA VAL A 512 36.02 62.81 47.67
C VAL A 512 34.57 63.09 48.06
N ASN A 513 33.65 63.01 47.10
CA ASN A 513 32.24 62.82 47.39
C ASN A 513 31.81 61.43 46.91
N PRO A 514 31.64 60.45 47.82
CA PRO A 514 31.32 59.07 47.46
C PRO A 514 30.00 58.89 46.69
N SER A 515 29.09 59.87 46.76
CA SER A 515 27.78 59.79 46.08
C SER A 515 27.82 60.14 44.59
N ILE A 516 28.95 60.65 44.08
CA ILE A 516 29.07 61.16 42.70
C ILE A 516 29.78 60.16 41.78
N TYR A 517 30.72 59.37 42.32
CA TYR A 517 31.57 58.49 41.53
C TYR A 517 31.14 57.03 41.67
N PRO A 518 31.25 56.24 40.59
CA PRO A 518 30.94 54.82 40.66
C PRO A 518 31.92 54.06 41.57
N GLY A 519 31.45 52.98 42.19
CA GLY A 519 32.18 52.21 43.19
C GLY A 519 33.54 51.70 42.69
N GLN A 520 33.62 51.29 41.43
CA GLN A 520 34.88 50.85 40.82
C GLN A 520 35.93 51.98 40.73
N ILE A 521 35.50 53.22 40.46
CA ILE A 521 36.39 54.39 40.40
C ILE A 521 36.88 54.76 41.81
N LEU A 522 36.00 54.72 42.80
CA LEU A 522 36.36 54.97 44.20
C LEU A 522 37.39 53.94 44.70
N ALA A 523 37.16 52.66 44.43
CA ALA A 523 38.10 51.60 44.80
C ALA A 523 39.46 51.76 44.12
N LEU A 524 39.47 52.07 42.82
CA LEU A 524 40.69 52.30 42.06
C LEU A 524 41.46 53.54 42.57
N ARG A 525 40.76 54.63 42.89
CA ARG A 525 41.36 55.81 43.51
C ARG A 525 42.07 55.47 44.81
N GLU A 526 41.40 54.76 45.72
CA GLU A 526 42.00 54.39 47.01
C GLU A 526 43.22 53.51 46.83
N ALA A 527 43.18 52.56 45.89
CA ALA A 527 44.34 51.75 45.52
C ALA A 527 45.51 52.61 45.00
N ILE A 528 45.24 53.59 44.12
CA ILE A 528 46.26 54.51 43.60
C ILE A 528 46.84 55.37 44.75
N GLN A 529 46.01 55.93 45.62
CA GLN A 529 46.46 56.74 46.74
C GLN A 529 47.27 55.93 47.75
N PHE A 530 46.85 54.69 48.02
CA PHE A 530 47.60 53.76 48.87
C PHE A 530 48.99 53.50 48.28
N SER A 531 49.08 53.18 46.99
CA SER A 531 50.36 52.96 46.32
C SER A 531 51.27 54.19 46.38
N ILE A 532 50.75 55.40 46.09
CA ILE A 532 51.53 56.64 46.18
C ILE A 532 52.05 56.87 47.62
N LYS A 533 51.21 56.62 48.63
CA LYS A 533 51.62 56.76 50.05
C LYS A 533 52.66 55.72 50.43
N ALA A 534 52.51 54.48 49.98
CA ALA A 534 53.45 53.39 50.24
C ALA A 534 54.81 53.66 49.57
N GLU A 535 54.83 54.04 48.30
CA GLU A 535 56.04 54.43 47.56
C GLU A 535 56.74 55.61 48.24
N LYS A 536 55.97 56.62 48.66
CA LYS A 536 56.51 57.75 49.42
C LYS A 536 57.10 57.31 50.75
N ALA A 537 56.41 56.47 51.52
CA ALA A 537 56.91 55.96 52.80
C ALA A 537 58.21 55.15 52.65
N ILE A 538 58.31 54.34 51.59
CA ILE A 538 59.52 53.57 51.26
C ILE A 538 60.68 54.51 50.88
N THR A 539 60.42 55.53 50.06
CA THR A 539 61.47 56.46 49.57
C THR A 539 61.91 57.48 50.61
N THR A 540 61.01 57.97 51.47
CA THR A 540 61.37 58.93 52.53
C THR A 540 61.93 58.27 53.79
N GLY A 541 61.96 56.93 53.86
CA GLY A 541 62.52 56.20 54.99
C GLY A 541 61.86 56.58 56.31
N CYS A 542 60.56 56.32 56.46
CA CYS A 542 59.92 56.44 57.76
C CYS A 542 60.05 55.11 58.53
N ASN A 543 60.84 55.14 59.61
CA ASN A 543 60.65 54.28 60.79
C ASN A 543 59.26 54.52 61.41
#